data_AF-A0A242PDT3-F1
#
_entry.id   AF-A0A242PDT3-F1
#
_cell.length_a   1.000
_cell.length_b   1.000
_cell.length_c   1.000
_cell.angle_alpha   90.00
_cell.angle_beta   90.00
_cell.angle_gamma   90.00
#
_symmetry.space_group_name_H-M   'P 1'
#
loop_
_entity.id
_entity.type
_entity.pdbx_description
1 polymer ?
#
loop_
_entity_poly.entity_id
_entity_poly.type
_entity_poly.pdbx_seq_one_letter_code
_entity_poly.pdbx_strand_id
1 'polypeptide(L)'
;MKSLKYSLILACSITLCSCFNGPTSEVRPIDNPTNNEIKLVIDGKEIAIPANTRINHTFEYGKHNIAYNNESFEIVVKPVKFNGHGFINPTQSNYILHTFIYATDNTSDETYDKLYEKTLNKIEVNLNGQQVEVELPIKVVNDFFIEDRDNRWDYFIDENIPDEITENINKNQSYQSRKIKMYRESEYLKFLKDDGYEDEISFLNKPKKLSEINQYVFPKLDLESIRCDEGKKYLLDTLDKWQQLFTLTGSDFASKYEGLGGYDGMYALLDSKKLCPEDKDPEQTYSKAIRPLDDALTNGRDMYFFIIK
;
A
#
# COMPACT_ATOMS: atom_id res chain seq x y z
N MET A 1 71.92 22.47 -19.21
CA MET A 1 70.56 22.71 -19.74
C MET A 1 69.71 21.45 -19.59
N LYS A 2 68.56 21.60 -18.93
CA LYS A 2 67.30 20.82 -18.99
C LYS A 2 66.77 20.49 -17.58
N SER A 3 66.05 21.46 -17.02
CA SER A 3 65.10 21.28 -15.93
C SER A 3 63.74 20.88 -16.52
N LEU A 4 63.24 19.69 -16.20
CA LEU A 4 61.84 19.33 -16.45
C LEU A 4 61.02 19.70 -15.22
N LYS A 5 60.30 20.82 -15.32
CA LYS A 5 59.30 21.27 -14.36
C LYS A 5 58.01 20.48 -14.63
N TYR A 6 57.66 19.56 -13.73
CA TYR A 6 56.31 18.99 -13.67
C TYR A 6 55.54 19.72 -12.57
N SER A 7 54.60 20.58 -12.96
CA SER A 7 53.44 20.96 -12.14
C SER A 7 52.46 21.74 -13.00
N LEU A 8 51.55 21.00 -13.62
CA LEU A 8 50.22 21.50 -13.92
C LEU A 8 49.26 20.45 -13.34
N ILE A 9 48.98 20.57 -12.04
CA ILE A 9 47.90 19.82 -11.42
C ILE A 9 46.61 20.45 -11.93
N LEU A 10 46.04 19.77 -12.92
CA LEU A 10 44.68 19.98 -13.39
C LEU A 10 43.76 19.60 -12.23
N ALA A 11 43.31 20.61 -11.47
CA ALA A 11 42.25 20.45 -10.50
C ALA A 11 40.93 20.23 -11.25
N CYS A 12 40.73 19.01 -11.75
CA CYS A 12 39.41 18.54 -12.15
C CYS A 12 38.60 18.39 -10.86
N SER A 13 37.67 19.32 -10.71
CA SER A 13 36.54 19.30 -9.80
C SER A 13 35.96 17.89 -9.73
N ILE A 14 36.27 17.16 -8.67
CA ILE A 14 35.50 15.99 -8.29
C ILE A 14 34.20 16.56 -7.72
N THR A 15 33.22 16.77 -8.61
CA THR A 15 31.82 16.79 -8.22
C THR A 15 31.57 15.45 -7.53
N LEU A 16 31.62 15.46 -6.20
CA LEU A 16 31.09 14.41 -5.35
C LEU A 16 29.58 14.38 -5.58
N CYS A 17 29.14 13.80 -6.70
CA CYS A 17 27.84 13.19 -6.78
C CYS A 17 27.88 12.09 -5.72
N SER A 18 27.31 12.38 -4.55
CA SER A 18 26.96 11.35 -3.59
C SER A 18 26.04 10.39 -4.34
N CYS A 19 26.61 9.28 -4.82
CA CYS A 19 25.81 8.16 -5.30
C CYS A 19 24.99 7.71 -4.11
N PHE A 20 23.70 8.04 -4.13
CA PHE A 20 22.74 7.45 -3.23
C PHE A 20 22.78 5.93 -3.47
N ASN A 21 23.32 5.17 -2.52
CA ASN A 21 23.43 3.70 -2.60
C ASN A 21 22.15 2.99 -2.12
N GLY A 22 21.04 3.72 -2.00
CA GLY A 22 19.75 3.11 -1.65
C GLY A 22 19.08 2.43 -2.85
N PRO A 23 18.00 1.67 -2.62
CA PRO A 23 17.22 1.11 -3.72
C PRO A 23 16.73 2.24 -4.63
N THR A 24 16.51 1.92 -5.91
CA THR A 24 16.00 2.86 -6.92
C THR A 24 14.65 2.42 -7.48
N SER A 25 14.07 1.36 -6.92
CA SER A 25 12.89 0.69 -7.43
C SER A 25 12.23 -0.16 -6.34
N GLU A 26 10.97 -0.52 -6.57
CA GLU A 26 10.22 -1.50 -5.77
C GLU A 26 9.69 -2.62 -6.66
N VAL A 27 9.73 -3.86 -6.17
CA VAL A 27 9.14 -5.01 -6.86
C VAL A 27 7.74 -5.25 -6.29
N ARG A 28 6.73 -5.15 -7.16
CA ARG A 28 5.34 -5.34 -6.77
C ARG A 28 4.71 -6.49 -7.55
N PRO A 29 4.07 -7.45 -6.87
CA PRO A 29 3.30 -8.47 -7.54
C PRO A 29 2.01 -7.89 -8.15
N ILE A 30 1.64 -8.37 -9.33
CA ILE A 30 0.40 -8.03 -10.03
C ILE A 30 -0.34 -9.32 -10.32
N ASP A 31 -1.50 -9.50 -9.69
CA ASP A 31 -2.27 -10.74 -9.74
C ASP A 31 -3.45 -10.62 -10.72
N ASN A 32 -3.66 -11.69 -11.49
CA ASN A 32 -4.83 -11.86 -12.34
C ASN A 32 -5.61 -13.09 -11.84
N PRO A 33 -6.67 -12.89 -11.05
CA PRO A 33 -7.49 -13.97 -10.53
C PRO A 33 -8.59 -14.42 -11.52
N THR A 34 -8.62 -13.85 -12.72
CA THR A 34 -9.66 -14.16 -13.71
C THR A 34 -9.27 -15.37 -14.57
N ASN A 35 -10.27 -15.95 -15.22
CA ASN A 35 -10.08 -17.09 -16.14
C ASN A 35 -9.53 -16.70 -17.51
N ASN A 36 -9.26 -15.41 -17.75
CA ASN A 36 -8.75 -14.91 -19.02
C ASN A 36 -7.44 -14.17 -18.81
N GLU A 37 -6.59 -14.10 -19.84
CA GLU A 37 -5.46 -13.18 -19.83
C GLU A 37 -5.95 -11.74 -19.70
N ILE A 38 -5.26 -10.94 -18.90
CA ILE A 38 -5.47 -9.49 -18.84
C ILE A 38 -4.24 -8.76 -19.37
N LYS A 39 -4.49 -7.57 -19.92
CA LYS A 39 -3.45 -6.68 -20.45
C LYS A 39 -3.44 -5.39 -19.67
N LEU A 40 -2.34 -5.14 -18.98
CA LEU A 40 -2.07 -3.91 -18.26
C LEU A 40 -1.06 -3.10 -19.06
N VAL A 41 -1.23 -1.78 -19.14
CA VAL A 41 -0.22 -0.90 -19.71
C VAL A 41 0.43 -0.13 -18.57
N ILE A 42 1.75 -0.25 -18.43
CA ILE A 42 2.55 0.53 -17.46
C ILE A 42 3.55 1.35 -18.26
N ASP A 43 3.50 2.67 -18.10
CA ASP A 43 4.38 3.63 -18.81
C ASP A 43 4.40 3.42 -20.33
N GLY A 44 3.21 3.14 -20.90
CA GLY A 44 3.03 2.88 -22.33
C GLY A 44 3.46 1.49 -22.80
N LYS A 45 3.99 0.64 -21.92
CA LYS A 45 4.35 -0.75 -22.23
C LYS A 45 3.24 -1.71 -21.83
N GLU A 46 2.75 -2.47 -22.81
CA GLU A 46 1.78 -3.55 -22.56
C GLU A 46 2.46 -4.74 -21.85
N ILE A 47 1.78 -5.26 -20.84
CA ILE A 47 2.16 -6.41 -20.03
C ILE A 47 0.97 -7.37 -20.00
N ALA A 48 1.17 -8.56 -20.56
CA ALA A 48 0.20 -9.64 -20.51
C ALA A 48 0.36 -10.43 -19.19
N ILE A 49 -0.75 -10.66 -18.50
CA ILE A 49 -0.79 -11.45 -17.26
C ILE A 49 -1.74 -12.63 -17.49
N PRO A 50 -1.22 -13.86 -17.60
CA PRO A 50 -2.05 -15.04 -17.86
C PRO A 50 -3.15 -15.24 -16.81
N ALA A 51 -4.19 -15.97 -17.19
CA ALA A 51 -5.30 -16.33 -16.31
C ALA A 51 -4.83 -17.06 -15.04
N ASN A 52 -5.39 -16.73 -13.88
CA ASN A 52 -5.09 -17.35 -12.58
C ASN A 52 -3.58 -17.37 -12.25
N THR A 53 -2.86 -16.30 -12.62
CA THR A 53 -1.42 -16.17 -12.34
C THR A 53 -1.07 -14.81 -11.78
N ARG A 54 0.15 -14.73 -11.25
CA ARG A 54 0.78 -13.50 -10.81
C ARG A 54 2.11 -13.30 -11.52
N ILE A 55 2.43 -12.05 -11.79
CA ILE A 55 3.77 -11.64 -12.22
C ILE A 55 4.36 -10.66 -11.22
N ASN A 56 5.68 -10.55 -11.18
CA ASN A 56 6.36 -9.47 -10.47
C ASN A 56 6.73 -8.38 -11.46
N HIS A 57 6.41 -7.13 -11.13
CA HIS A 57 6.82 -5.96 -11.89
C HIS A 57 7.72 -5.07 -11.03
N THR A 58 8.84 -4.63 -11.60
CA THR A 58 9.73 -3.68 -10.95
C THR A 58 9.34 -2.28 -11.37
N PHE A 59 8.83 -1.49 -10.43
CA PHE A 59 8.60 -0.06 -10.61
C PHE A 59 9.85 0.69 -10.21
N GLU A 60 10.38 1.54 -11.07
CA GLU A 60 11.34 2.56 -10.63
C GLU A 60 10.68 3.46 -9.58
N TYR A 61 11.45 4.14 -8.73
CA TYR A 61 10.85 5.21 -7.94
C TYR A 61 10.53 6.40 -8.83
N GLY A 62 9.43 7.10 -8.56
CA GLY A 62 8.95 8.20 -9.39
C GLY A 62 7.51 8.05 -9.84
N LYS A 63 7.12 8.87 -10.82
CA LYS A 63 5.76 8.89 -11.36
C LYS A 63 5.60 7.83 -12.46
N HIS A 64 4.51 7.06 -12.40
CA HIS A 64 4.13 6.08 -13.41
C HIS A 64 2.70 6.27 -13.87
N ASN A 65 2.43 5.88 -15.11
CA ASN A 65 1.07 5.76 -15.62
C ASN A 65 0.68 4.29 -15.67
N ILE A 66 -0.49 3.98 -15.11
CA ILE A 66 -1.11 2.65 -15.22
C ILE A 66 -2.41 2.80 -16.01
N ALA A 67 -2.60 1.95 -17.03
CA ALA A 67 -3.85 1.86 -17.77
C ALA A 67 -4.37 0.43 -17.89
N TYR A 68 -5.68 0.28 -17.70
CA TYR A 68 -6.42 -0.97 -17.75
C TYR A 68 -7.86 -0.69 -18.19
N ASN A 69 -8.44 -1.54 -19.05
CA ASN A 69 -9.84 -1.42 -19.52
C ASN A 69 -10.23 0.00 -20.04
N ASN A 70 -9.35 0.64 -20.82
CA ASN A 70 -9.52 2.00 -21.35
C ASN A 70 -9.56 3.12 -20.29
N GLU A 71 -9.23 2.82 -19.05
CA GLU A 71 -9.04 3.81 -17.99
C GLU A 71 -7.55 3.90 -17.67
N SER A 72 -7.11 5.08 -17.21
CA SER A 72 -5.72 5.31 -16.80
C SER A 72 -5.66 6.24 -15.62
N PHE A 73 -4.65 6.08 -14.78
CA PHE A 73 -4.36 6.98 -13.68
C PHE A 73 -2.86 7.07 -13.44
N GLU A 74 -2.44 8.14 -12.76
CA GLU A 74 -1.05 8.35 -12.38
C GLU A 74 -0.83 7.93 -10.94
N ILE A 75 0.29 7.24 -10.73
CA ILE A 75 0.79 6.87 -9.42
C ILE A 75 2.18 7.43 -9.20
N VAL A 76 2.58 7.51 -7.95
CA VAL A 76 3.95 7.75 -7.53
C VAL A 76 4.41 6.56 -6.70
N VAL A 77 5.50 5.93 -7.12
CA VAL A 77 6.17 4.88 -6.35
C VAL A 77 7.31 5.50 -5.58
N LYS A 78 7.33 5.28 -4.27
CA LYS A 78 8.24 5.96 -3.33
C LYS A 78 9.02 4.99 -2.45
N PRO A 79 10.19 5.37 -1.93
CA PRO A 79 10.85 4.58 -0.91
C PRO A 79 10.01 4.54 0.38
N VAL A 80 10.08 3.42 1.09
CA VAL A 80 9.49 3.24 2.42
C VAL A 80 10.57 2.78 3.40
N LYS A 81 10.42 3.13 4.67
CA LYS A 81 11.36 2.70 5.72
C LYS A 81 11.06 1.31 6.24
N PHE A 82 9.78 0.98 6.37
CA PHE A 82 9.31 -0.33 6.79
C PHE A 82 8.71 -1.00 5.57
N ASN A 83 9.18 -2.21 5.25
CA ASN A 83 8.74 -2.96 4.07
C ASN A 83 7.21 -2.98 3.99
N GLY A 84 6.66 -2.33 2.96
CA GLY A 84 5.24 -2.42 2.64
C GLY A 84 4.99 -3.67 1.81
N HIS A 85 4.33 -4.67 2.38
CA HIS A 85 3.90 -5.84 1.63
C HIS A 85 2.51 -5.60 1.02
N GLY A 86 2.32 -6.05 -0.21
CA GLY A 86 1.06 -5.90 -0.92
C GLY A 86 1.16 -6.30 -2.38
N PHE A 87 0.06 -6.20 -3.11
CA PHE A 87 0.00 -6.52 -4.53
C PHE A 87 -1.02 -5.64 -5.25
N ILE A 88 -0.96 -5.68 -6.58
CA ILE A 88 -1.87 -4.98 -7.46
C ILE A 88 -2.92 -5.97 -8.00
N ASN A 89 -4.19 -5.59 -7.91
CA ASN A 89 -5.34 -6.30 -8.45
C ASN A 89 -5.99 -5.43 -9.55
N PRO A 90 -5.52 -5.48 -10.81
CA PRO A 90 -6.03 -4.61 -11.86
C PRO A 90 -7.52 -4.81 -12.12
N THR A 91 -7.98 -6.05 -11.94
CA THR A 91 -9.36 -6.46 -12.21
C THR A 91 -10.34 -6.03 -11.12
N GLN A 92 -9.84 -5.59 -9.95
CA GLN A 92 -10.66 -5.39 -8.75
C GLN A 92 -11.56 -6.61 -8.45
N SER A 93 -11.04 -7.81 -8.69
CA SER A 93 -11.73 -9.05 -8.32
C SER A 93 -11.66 -9.26 -6.81
N ASN A 94 -12.59 -10.02 -6.25
CA ASN A 94 -12.57 -10.31 -4.83
C ASN A 94 -11.42 -11.25 -4.46
N TYR A 95 -10.80 -10.95 -3.33
CA TYR A 95 -9.94 -11.83 -2.57
C TYR A 95 -10.58 -12.06 -1.21
N ILE A 96 -10.45 -13.30 -0.72
CA ILE A 96 -11.08 -13.73 0.53
C ILE A 96 -9.98 -13.96 1.55
N LEU A 97 -10.04 -13.23 2.66
CA LEU A 97 -9.15 -13.41 3.80
C LEU A 97 -9.89 -14.21 4.85
N HIS A 98 -9.64 -15.51 4.92
CA HIS A 98 -10.26 -16.40 5.89
C HIS A 98 -9.40 -16.51 7.15
N THR A 99 -10.04 -16.39 8.32
CA THR A 99 -9.37 -16.51 9.62
C THR A 99 -9.52 -17.92 10.18
N PHE A 100 -8.39 -18.60 10.34
CA PHE A 100 -8.28 -19.90 10.98
C PHE A 100 -7.90 -19.75 12.45
N ILE A 101 -8.44 -20.60 13.31
CA ILE A 101 -8.14 -20.64 14.75
C ILE A 101 -7.45 -21.96 15.05
N TYR A 102 -6.20 -21.86 15.48
CA TYR A 102 -5.45 -22.97 16.07
C TYR A 102 -5.60 -22.89 17.57
N ALA A 103 -5.92 -24.02 18.20
CA ALA A 103 -6.04 -24.13 19.65
C ALA A 103 -5.48 -25.47 20.11
N THR A 104 -4.89 -25.50 21.30
CA THR A 104 -4.52 -26.76 21.95
C THR A 104 -5.74 -27.45 22.53
N ASP A 105 -5.66 -28.78 22.70
CA ASP A 105 -6.70 -29.61 23.33
C ASP A 105 -7.10 -29.15 24.75
N ASN A 106 -6.22 -28.42 25.43
CA ASN A 106 -6.50 -27.85 26.76
C ASN A 106 -7.34 -26.55 26.69
N THR A 107 -7.67 -26.06 25.51
CA THR A 107 -8.57 -24.91 25.31
C THR A 107 -10.00 -25.38 25.49
N SER A 108 -10.75 -24.75 26.41
CA SER A 108 -12.15 -25.09 26.58
C SER A 108 -13.00 -24.68 25.38
N ASP A 109 -14.07 -25.43 25.10
CA ASP A 109 -15.05 -25.11 24.05
C ASP A 109 -15.56 -23.67 24.18
N GLU A 110 -15.94 -23.23 25.39
CA GLU A 110 -16.38 -21.85 25.64
C GLU A 110 -15.32 -20.81 25.25
N THR A 111 -14.03 -21.12 25.43
CA THR A 111 -12.94 -20.21 25.04
C THR A 111 -12.78 -20.20 23.52
N TYR A 112 -12.87 -21.37 22.89
CA TYR A 112 -12.79 -21.51 21.44
C TYR A 112 -13.95 -20.78 20.75
N ASP A 113 -15.19 -21.01 21.19
CA ASP A 113 -16.39 -20.38 20.65
C ASP A 113 -16.30 -18.86 20.72
N LYS A 114 -15.88 -18.30 21.87
CA LYS A 114 -15.66 -16.85 22.02
C LYS A 114 -14.56 -16.30 21.12
N LEU A 115 -13.59 -17.11 20.72
CA LEU A 115 -12.56 -16.70 19.78
C LEU A 115 -13.11 -16.73 18.34
N TYR A 116 -13.89 -17.75 18.00
CA TYR A 116 -14.56 -17.88 16.71
C TYR A 116 -15.58 -16.77 16.47
N GLU A 117 -16.43 -16.46 17.45
CA GLU A 117 -17.38 -15.34 17.36
C GLU A 117 -16.69 -14.00 17.05
N LYS A 118 -15.45 -13.80 17.52
CA LYS A 118 -14.66 -12.58 17.25
C LYS A 118 -14.06 -12.53 15.85
N THR A 119 -14.07 -13.63 15.09
CA THR A 119 -13.60 -13.64 13.70
C THR A 119 -14.75 -13.44 12.72
N LEU A 120 -15.99 -13.66 13.15
CA LEU A 120 -17.18 -13.51 12.32
C LEU A 120 -17.38 -12.06 11.88
N ASN A 121 -17.53 -11.88 10.57
CA ASN A 121 -17.93 -10.64 9.94
C ASN A 121 -19.26 -10.86 9.21
N LYS A 122 -20.13 -9.86 9.30
CA LYS A 122 -21.35 -9.78 8.50
C LYS A 122 -20.99 -9.39 7.08
N ILE A 123 -21.38 -10.22 6.12
CA ILE A 123 -21.11 -10.00 4.70
C ILE A 123 -22.37 -10.24 3.88
N GLU A 124 -22.54 -9.45 2.83
CA GLU A 124 -23.59 -9.66 1.83
C GLU A 124 -23.08 -10.63 0.75
N VAL A 125 -23.83 -11.71 0.52
CA VAL A 125 -23.52 -12.72 -0.49
C VAL A 125 -24.78 -13.04 -1.30
N ASN A 126 -24.60 -13.61 -2.49
CA ASN A 126 -25.70 -14.30 -3.17
C ASN A 126 -25.60 -15.78 -2.82
N LEU A 127 -26.63 -16.28 -2.14
CA LEU A 127 -26.80 -17.68 -1.78
C LEU A 127 -27.96 -18.26 -2.58
N ASN A 128 -27.70 -19.27 -3.43
CA ASN A 128 -28.70 -19.91 -4.30
C ASN A 128 -29.55 -18.87 -5.09
N GLY A 129 -28.88 -17.80 -5.55
CA GLY A 129 -29.50 -16.71 -6.32
C GLY A 129 -30.24 -15.64 -5.49
N GLN A 130 -30.25 -15.73 -4.16
CA GLN A 130 -30.84 -14.72 -3.28
C GLN A 130 -29.75 -13.95 -2.53
N GLN A 131 -29.86 -12.61 -2.52
CA GLN A 131 -28.95 -11.78 -1.73
C GLN A 131 -29.32 -11.87 -0.25
N VAL A 132 -28.37 -12.30 0.58
CA VAL A 132 -28.54 -12.50 2.03
C VAL A 132 -27.32 -11.96 2.79
N GLU A 133 -27.53 -11.59 4.05
CA GLU A 133 -26.43 -11.32 4.99
C GLU A 133 -26.09 -12.62 5.73
N VAL A 134 -24.81 -13.00 5.72
CA VAL A 134 -24.29 -14.16 6.45
C VAL A 134 -23.13 -13.75 7.35
N GLU A 135 -22.92 -14.49 8.43
CA GLU A 135 -21.76 -14.33 9.31
C GLU A 135 -20.72 -15.39 8.96
N LEU A 136 -19.55 -14.95 8.50
CA LEU A 136 -18.44 -15.82 8.13
C LEU A 136 -17.13 -15.29 8.71
N PRO A 137 -16.14 -16.14 9.02
CA PRO A 137 -14.85 -15.73 9.55
C PRO A 137 -13.92 -15.13 8.48
N ILE A 138 -14.49 -14.35 7.56
CA ILE A 138 -13.79 -13.83 6.39
C ILE A 138 -13.86 -12.31 6.28
N LYS A 139 -12.89 -11.73 5.58
CA LYS A 139 -12.94 -10.37 5.04
C LYS A 139 -12.83 -10.46 3.52
N VAL A 140 -13.73 -9.81 2.80
CA VAL A 140 -13.66 -9.67 1.33
C VAL A 140 -12.96 -8.36 1.00
N VAL A 141 -11.97 -8.40 0.12
CA VAL A 141 -11.25 -7.21 -0.37
C VAL A 141 -11.15 -7.25 -1.89
N ASN A 142 -11.27 -6.09 -2.51
CA ASN A 142 -11.26 -5.96 -3.98
C ASN A 142 -10.62 -4.66 -4.46
N ASP A 143 -9.87 -3.97 -3.59
CA ASP A 143 -9.17 -2.74 -3.94
C ASP A 143 -8.11 -2.99 -5.04
N PHE A 144 -7.76 -1.94 -5.78
CA PHE A 144 -6.71 -2.02 -6.80
C PHE A 144 -5.33 -2.26 -6.17
N PHE A 145 -5.05 -1.61 -5.04
CA PHE A 145 -3.87 -1.85 -4.21
C PHE A 145 -4.32 -2.56 -2.93
N ILE A 146 -3.91 -3.82 -2.78
CA ILE A 146 -4.22 -4.60 -1.59
C ILE A 146 -2.95 -4.69 -0.75
N GLU A 147 -2.96 -4.00 0.38
CA GLU A 147 -1.80 -3.83 1.26
C GLU A 147 -1.93 -4.72 2.50
N ASP A 148 -0.84 -5.35 2.90
CA ASP A 148 -0.80 -6.21 4.08
C ASP A 148 -1.02 -5.41 5.36
N ARG A 149 -0.56 -4.17 5.41
CA ARG A 149 -0.79 -3.29 6.56
C ARG A 149 -2.26 -3.18 6.96
N ASP A 150 -3.15 -3.16 5.97
CA ASP A 150 -4.59 -2.96 6.14
C ASP A 150 -5.37 -4.28 6.30
N ASN A 151 -4.72 -5.41 6.03
CA ASN A 151 -5.36 -6.71 5.87
C ASN A 151 -4.76 -7.83 6.73
N ARG A 152 -3.46 -7.73 7.03
CA ARG A 152 -2.66 -8.53 7.96
C ARG A 152 -2.78 -10.02 7.72
N TRP A 153 -2.53 -10.45 6.49
CA TRP A 153 -2.56 -11.87 6.17
C TRP A 153 -1.27 -12.55 6.64
N ASP A 154 -1.37 -13.78 7.14
CA ASP A 154 -0.23 -14.61 7.49
C ASP A 154 0.24 -15.46 6.30
N TYR A 155 -0.68 -15.84 5.41
CA TYR A 155 -0.42 -16.68 4.25
C TYR A 155 -0.97 -16.02 2.99
N PHE A 156 -0.09 -15.73 2.04
CA PHE A 156 -0.41 -15.13 0.75
C PHE A 156 -1.03 -16.15 -0.21
N ILE A 157 -1.50 -15.71 -1.38
CA ILE A 157 -2.37 -16.47 -2.30
C ILE A 157 -1.87 -17.88 -2.62
N ASP A 158 -0.58 -18.07 -2.90
CA ASP A 158 -0.04 -19.38 -3.29
C ASP A 158 0.56 -20.16 -2.10
N GLU A 159 0.50 -19.63 -0.88
CA GLU A 159 1.03 -20.29 0.31
C GLU A 159 -0.02 -21.21 0.95
N ASN A 160 0.34 -22.45 1.25
CA ASN A 160 -0.59 -23.32 1.96
C ASN A 160 -0.70 -22.91 3.42
N ILE A 161 -1.92 -22.95 3.94
CA ILE A 161 -2.13 -22.88 5.38
C ILE A 161 -1.86 -24.26 5.99
N PRO A 162 -1.10 -24.38 7.09
CA PRO A 162 -0.77 -25.67 7.67
C PRO A 162 -1.94 -26.24 8.48
N ASP A 163 -2.08 -27.56 8.54
CA ASP A 163 -3.10 -28.21 9.37
C ASP A 163 -2.82 -28.03 10.88
N GLU A 164 -1.53 -27.93 11.25
CA GLU A 164 -1.07 -27.76 12.62
C GLU A 164 0.03 -26.70 12.70
N ILE A 165 0.11 -25.98 13.82
CA ILE A 165 1.20 -25.06 14.13
C ILE A 165 1.97 -25.53 15.36
N THR A 166 3.28 -25.34 15.36
CA THR A 166 4.15 -25.70 16.48
C THR A 166 4.55 -24.46 17.26
N GLU A 167 4.31 -24.47 18.57
CA GLU A 167 4.63 -23.38 19.49
C GLU A 167 5.32 -23.93 20.73
N ASN A 168 6.26 -23.16 21.31
CA ASN A 168 7.02 -23.60 22.48
C ASN A 168 6.21 -23.33 23.77
N ILE A 169 5.25 -24.21 24.04
CA ILE A 169 4.34 -24.13 25.19
C ILE A 169 4.44 -25.38 26.07
N ASN A 170 4.13 -25.24 27.36
CA ASN A 170 4.08 -26.38 28.26
C ASN A 170 2.92 -27.32 27.90
N LYS A 171 3.08 -28.64 28.09
CA LYS A 171 2.09 -29.68 27.71
C LYS A 171 0.66 -29.46 28.24
N ASN A 172 0.48 -28.72 29.34
CA ASN A 172 -0.81 -28.46 29.96
C ASN A 172 -1.28 -27.01 29.83
N GLN A 173 -0.62 -26.24 28.96
CA GLN A 173 -0.95 -24.84 28.75
C GLN A 173 -1.96 -24.71 27.61
N SER A 174 -3.05 -24.00 27.86
CA SER A 174 -3.95 -23.55 26.80
C SER A 174 -3.23 -22.52 25.94
N TYR A 175 -3.25 -22.69 24.64
CA TYR A 175 -2.71 -21.72 23.69
C TYR A 175 -3.62 -21.62 22.48
N GLN A 176 -3.79 -20.40 21.97
CA GLN A 176 -4.57 -20.13 20.78
C GLN A 176 -3.83 -19.16 19.87
N SER A 177 -3.98 -19.36 18.57
CA SER A 177 -3.43 -18.48 17.54
C SER A 177 -4.45 -18.31 16.43
N ARG A 178 -4.49 -17.09 15.88
CA ARG A 178 -5.29 -16.79 14.70
C ARG A 178 -4.36 -16.62 13.52
N LYS A 179 -4.71 -17.24 12.40
CA LYS A 179 -3.98 -17.09 11.14
C LYS A 179 -4.92 -16.72 10.03
N ILE A 180 -4.50 -15.77 9.20
CA ILE A 180 -5.29 -15.29 8.08
C ILE A 180 -4.67 -15.77 6.79
N LYS A 181 -5.43 -16.51 5.99
CA LYS A 181 -5.02 -16.97 4.66
C LYS A 181 -5.82 -16.24 3.60
N MET A 182 -5.10 -15.71 2.62
CA MET A 182 -5.69 -15.07 1.44
C MET A 182 -5.93 -16.09 0.33
N TYR A 183 -7.11 -16.01 -0.28
CA TYR A 183 -7.53 -16.81 -1.43
C TYR A 183 -7.98 -15.89 -2.56
N ARG A 184 -7.77 -16.33 -3.81
CA ARG A 184 -8.63 -15.86 -4.91
C ARG A 184 -10.06 -16.38 -4.66
N GLU A 185 -11.08 -15.64 -5.08
CA GLU A 185 -12.48 -16.07 -4.85
C GLU A 185 -12.75 -17.50 -5.35
N SER A 186 -12.25 -17.86 -6.54
CA SER A 186 -12.41 -19.20 -7.12
C SER A 186 -11.80 -20.32 -6.25
N GLU A 187 -10.65 -20.05 -5.64
CA GLU A 187 -9.96 -20.99 -4.74
C GLU A 187 -10.73 -21.13 -3.42
N TYR A 188 -11.28 -20.02 -2.91
CA TYR A 188 -12.08 -20.03 -1.70
C TYR A 188 -13.39 -20.81 -1.86
N LEU A 189 -14.08 -20.63 -2.99
CA LEU A 189 -15.28 -21.39 -3.32
C LEU A 189 -15.00 -22.89 -3.41
N LYS A 190 -13.81 -23.27 -3.91
CA LYS A 190 -13.37 -24.66 -3.89
C LYS A 190 -13.11 -25.15 -2.47
N PHE A 191 -12.43 -24.37 -1.65
CA PHE A 191 -12.20 -24.67 -0.23
C PHE A 191 -13.53 -24.94 0.52
N LEU A 192 -14.55 -24.11 0.33
CA LEU A 192 -15.87 -24.33 0.93
C LEU A 192 -16.51 -25.65 0.48
N LYS A 193 -16.44 -25.98 -0.82
CA LYS A 193 -16.97 -27.24 -1.35
C LYS A 193 -16.24 -28.46 -0.80
N ASP A 194 -14.91 -28.38 -0.70
CA ASP A 194 -14.09 -29.44 -0.14
C ASP A 194 -14.39 -29.65 1.37
N ASP A 195 -14.85 -28.61 2.07
CA ASP A 195 -15.34 -28.64 3.46
C ASP A 195 -16.81 -29.08 3.60
N GLY A 196 -17.46 -29.50 2.50
CA GLY A 196 -18.82 -30.04 2.50
C GLY A 196 -19.93 -28.98 2.38
N TYR A 197 -19.60 -27.74 2.04
CA TYR A 197 -20.59 -26.71 1.76
C TYR A 197 -21.20 -26.92 0.35
N GLU A 198 -22.49 -27.26 0.30
CA GLU A 198 -23.17 -27.62 -0.95
C GLU A 198 -23.88 -26.44 -1.64
N ASP A 199 -24.16 -25.35 -0.92
CA ASP A 199 -24.90 -24.22 -1.46
C ASP A 199 -24.07 -23.42 -2.50
N GLU A 200 -24.75 -22.89 -3.52
CA GLU A 200 -24.13 -21.99 -4.47
C GLU A 200 -23.98 -20.59 -3.84
N ILE A 201 -22.76 -20.28 -3.42
CA ILE A 201 -22.38 -18.98 -2.88
C ILE A 201 -21.55 -18.19 -3.91
N SER A 202 -21.81 -16.88 -4.01
CA SER A 202 -20.94 -15.93 -4.71
C SER A 202 -20.87 -14.60 -3.94
N PHE A 203 -19.72 -13.93 -4.04
CA PHE A 203 -19.48 -12.70 -3.32
C PHE A 203 -19.81 -11.50 -4.21
N LEU A 204 -20.47 -10.50 -3.64
CA LEU A 204 -20.79 -9.28 -4.38
C LEU A 204 -19.51 -8.54 -4.73
N ASN A 205 -19.33 -8.22 -6.01
CA ASN A 205 -18.23 -7.37 -6.48
C ASN A 205 -18.78 -6.14 -7.21
N LYS A 206 -18.32 -4.96 -6.78
CA LYS A 206 -18.67 -3.67 -7.38
C LYS A 206 -17.36 -2.91 -7.66
N PRO A 207 -16.63 -3.24 -8.74
CA PRO A 207 -15.37 -2.57 -9.06
C PRO A 207 -15.62 -1.08 -9.32
N LYS A 208 -14.70 -0.24 -8.82
CA LYS A 208 -14.76 1.21 -9.02
C LYS A 208 -14.06 1.57 -10.33
N LYS A 209 -14.43 2.70 -10.93
CA LYS A 209 -13.60 3.24 -12.02
C LYS A 209 -12.22 3.60 -11.49
N LEU A 210 -11.17 3.48 -12.29
CA LEU A 210 -9.81 3.84 -11.85
C LEU A 210 -9.73 5.32 -11.41
N SER A 211 -10.51 6.20 -12.05
CA SER A 211 -10.63 7.62 -11.66
C SER A 211 -11.24 7.84 -10.27
N GLU A 212 -12.03 6.87 -9.78
CA GLU A 212 -12.75 6.92 -8.50
C GLU A 212 -11.93 6.31 -7.34
N ILE A 213 -10.77 5.71 -7.61
CA ILE A 213 -9.90 5.17 -6.56
C ILE A 213 -9.38 6.32 -5.70
N ASN A 214 -9.70 6.32 -4.41
CA ASN A 214 -9.33 7.39 -3.46
C ASN A 214 -8.33 6.93 -2.39
N GLN A 215 -7.83 5.71 -2.50
CA GLN A 215 -6.83 5.17 -1.61
C GLN A 215 -5.48 5.82 -1.89
N TYR A 216 -4.77 6.26 -0.84
CA TYR A 216 -3.43 6.84 -0.93
C TYR A 216 -3.33 8.05 -1.87
N VAL A 217 -4.35 8.92 -1.91
CA VAL A 217 -4.33 10.10 -2.78
C VAL A 217 -3.49 11.23 -2.18
N PHE A 218 -2.60 11.82 -2.98
CA PHE A 218 -1.89 13.04 -2.61
C PHE A 218 -2.88 14.22 -2.55
N PRO A 219 -2.97 14.95 -1.43
CA PRO A 219 -4.08 15.88 -1.20
C PRO A 219 -3.91 17.22 -1.94
N LYS A 220 -5.04 17.82 -2.29
CA LYS A 220 -5.11 19.23 -2.70
C LYS A 220 -5.23 20.10 -1.44
N LEU A 221 -4.40 21.14 -1.34
CA LEU A 221 -4.34 22.01 -0.16
C LEU A 221 -4.99 23.36 -0.46
N ASP A 222 -5.74 23.90 0.51
CA ASP A 222 -6.36 25.23 0.43
C ASP A 222 -5.38 26.32 0.90
N LEU A 223 -4.54 26.77 -0.02
CA LEU A 223 -3.51 27.80 0.24
C LEU A 223 -4.10 29.20 0.47
N GLU A 224 -5.30 29.46 -0.05
CA GLU A 224 -5.93 30.77 0.04
C GLU A 224 -6.57 31.02 1.41
N SER A 225 -6.91 29.95 2.13
CA SER A 225 -7.39 30.03 3.50
C SER A 225 -6.31 30.45 4.53
N ILE A 226 -5.02 30.34 4.18
CA ILE A 226 -3.90 30.58 5.10
C ILE A 226 -3.65 32.07 5.28
N ARG A 227 -3.79 32.57 6.52
CA ARG A 227 -3.59 33.99 6.87
C ARG A 227 -2.17 34.36 7.26
N CYS A 228 -1.37 33.38 7.65
CA CYS A 228 0.03 33.54 8.03
C CYS A 228 0.94 33.52 6.80
N ASP A 229 1.58 34.64 6.48
CA ASP A 229 2.42 34.78 5.28
C ASP A 229 3.62 33.83 5.29
N GLU A 230 4.29 33.67 6.43
CA GLU A 230 5.45 32.78 6.54
C GLU A 230 5.06 31.31 6.30
N GLY A 231 3.93 30.86 6.85
CA GLY A 231 3.39 29.52 6.62
C GLY A 231 2.92 29.32 5.19
N LYS A 232 2.20 30.29 4.62
CA LYS A 232 1.76 30.25 3.21
C LYS A 232 2.96 30.11 2.27
N LYS A 233 4.02 30.90 2.51
CA LYS A 233 5.27 30.82 1.74
C LYS A 233 5.97 29.46 1.89
N TYR A 234 6.08 28.93 3.11
CA TYR A 234 6.67 27.62 3.34
C TYR A 234 5.92 26.51 2.60
N LEU A 235 4.58 26.53 2.65
CA LEU A 235 3.76 25.50 2.02
C LEU A 235 3.81 25.59 0.49
N LEU A 236 3.84 26.81 -0.07
CA LEU A 236 4.05 27.02 -1.50
C LEU A 236 5.39 26.45 -1.97
N ASP A 237 6.49 26.75 -1.27
CA ASP A 237 7.82 26.20 -1.57
C ASP A 237 7.85 24.67 -1.43
N THR A 238 7.17 24.13 -0.41
CA THR A 238 7.06 22.68 -0.20
C THR A 238 6.32 22.02 -1.35
N LEU A 239 5.19 22.58 -1.80
CA LEU A 239 4.42 22.06 -2.92
C LEU A 239 5.17 22.17 -4.25
N ASP A 240 5.93 23.25 -4.48
CA ASP A 240 6.81 23.37 -5.66
C ASP A 240 7.88 22.28 -5.67
N LYS A 241 8.51 22.00 -4.51
CA LYS A 241 9.46 20.89 -4.37
C LYS A 241 8.82 19.53 -4.62
N TRP A 242 7.56 19.31 -4.21
CA TRP A 242 6.81 18.10 -4.55
C TRP A 242 6.55 17.99 -6.07
N GLN A 243 6.18 19.09 -6.73
CA GLN A 243 5.99 19.10 -8.18
C GLN A 243 7.30 18.79 -8.91
N GLN A 244 8.42 19.38 -8.47
CA GLN A 244 9.74 19.06 -9.00
C GLN A 244 10.10 17.59 -8.76
N LEU A 245 9.87 17.08 -7.54
CA LEU A 245 10.12 15.68 -7.19
C LEU A 245 9.40 14.71 -8.14
N PHE A 246 8.15 14.98 -8.51
CA PHE A 246 7.37 14.13 -9.41
C PHE A 246 7.88 14.10 -10.86
N THR A 247 8.87 14.94 -11.20
CA THR A 247 9.59 14.88 -12.48
C THR A 247 10.83 14.00 -12.45
N LEU A 248 11.26 13.60 -11.24
CA LEU A 248 12.45 12.76 -11.03
C LEU A 248 12.07 11.28 -11.02
N THR A 249 13.06 10.43 -11.29
CA THR A 249 12.95 8.98 -11.17
C THR A 249 14.13 8.38 -10.41
N GLY A 250 14.02 7.12 -10.00
CA GLY A 250 15.11 6.30 -9.50
C GLY A 250 15.81 6.88 -8.28
N SER A 251 17.14 6.93 -8.33
CA SER A 251 17.96 7.48 -7.23
C SER A 251 17.72 8.96 -7.00
N ASP A 252 17.45 9.73 -8.06
CA ASP A 252 17.23 11.18 -7.94
C ASP A 252 15.93 11.44 -7.20
N PHE A 253 14.86 10.70 -7.53
CA PHE A 253 13.63 10.71 -6.75
C PHE A 253 13.89 10.31 -5.29
N ALA A 254 14.51 9.15 -5.06
CA ALA A 254 14.71 8.60 -3.73
C ALA A 254 15.49 9.56 -2.81
N SER A 255 16.55 10.18 -3.32
CA SER A 255 17.40 11.11 -2.57
C SER A 255 16.67 12.38 -2.14
N LYS A 256 15.71 12.84 -2.95
CA LYS A 256 14.93 14.06 -2.68
C LYS A 256 13.68 13.78 -1.86
N TYR A 257 13.10 12.58 -1.97
CA TYR A 257 11.90 12.19 -1.25
C TYR A 257 12.08 12.29 0.27
N GLU A 258 13.25 11.93 0.82
CA GLU A 258 13.47 11.92 2.28
C GLU A 258 13.21 13.30 2.93
N GLY A 259 13.63 14.37 2.27
CA GLY A 259 13.42 15.75 2.74
C GLY A 259 12.01 16.29 2.56
N LEU A 260 11.08 15.51 1.99
CA LEU A 260 9.68 15.91 1.75
C LEU A 260 8.69 14.95 2.41
N GLY A 261 8.67 13.69 1.99
CA GLY A 261 7.75 12.67 2.48
C GLY A 261 8.40 11.57 3.31
N GLY A 262 9.73 11.61 3.47
CA GLY A 262 10.46 10.77 4.43
C GLY A 262 10.34 11.32 5.85
N TYR A 263 11.12 10.75 6.76
CA TYR A 263 11.07 11.15 8.17
C TYR A 263 11.50 12.60 8.34
N ASP A 264 12.59 13.00 7.68
CA ASP A 264 13.10 14.37 7.77
C ASP A 264 12.07 15.39 7.26
N GLY A 265 11.43 15.11 6.13
CA GLY A 265 10.38 15.94 5.57
C GLY A 265 9.13 16.00 6.45
N MET A 266 8.68 14.87 7.00
CA MET A 266 7.55 14.83 7.93
C MET A 266 7.82 15.64 9.20
N TYR A 267 9.03 15.52 9.78
CA TYR A 267 9.42 16.34 10.94
C TYR A 267 9.49 17.82 10.58
N ALA A 268 10.06 18.17 9.42
CA ALA A 268 10.09 19.55 8.95
C ALA A 268 8.68 20.14 8.76
N LEU A 269 7.75 19.36 8.21
CA LEU A 269 6.36 19.77 8.04
C LEU A 269 5.68 19.99 9.40
N LEU A 270 5.89 19.10 10.37
CA LEU A 270 5.37 19.29 11.73
C LEU A 270 5.97 20.53 12.41
N ASP A 271 7.28 20.71 12.31
CA ASP A 271 7.98 21.86 12.88
C ASP A 271 7.58 23.19 12.22
N SER A 272 7.17 23.17 10.95
CA SER A 272 6.69 24.34 10.24
C SER A 272 5.46 24.99 10.90
N LYS A 273 4.70 24.25 11.73
CA LYS A 273 3.59 24.80 12.53
C LYS A 273 4.06 25.96 13.44
N LYS A 274 5.34 25.97 13.83
CA LYS A 274 5.96 27.05 14.63
C LYS A 274 6.10 28.38 13.86
N LEU A 275 5.99 28.37 12.53
CA LEU A 275 6.04 29.59 11.71
C LEU A 275 4.81 30.47 11.91
N CYS A 276 3.69 29.87 12.32
CA CYS A 276 2.40 30.53 12.49
C CYS A 276 1.88 30.32 13.92
N PRO A 277 2.53 30.95 14.92
CA PRO A 277 2.08 30.90 16.30
C PRO A 277 0.70 31.57 16.48
N GLU A 278 0.02 31.28 17.59
CA GLU A 278 -1.37 31.73 17.83
C GLU A 278 -1.55 33.26 17.78
N ASP A 279 -0.53 34.05 18.10
CA ASP A 279 -0.56 35.50 18.00
C ASP A 279 -0.57 36.02 16.55
N LYS A 280 -0.02 35.25 15.60
CA LYS A 280 -0.02 35.56 14.16
C LYS A 280 -1.14 34.87 13.39
N ASP A 281 -1.60 33.71 13.86
CA ASP A 281 -2.67 32.92 13.24
C ASP A 281 -3.65 32.39 14.31
N PRO A 282 -4.48 33.25 14.93
CA PRO A 282 -5.35 32.86 16.04
C PRO A 282 -6.38 31.77 15.66
N GLU A 283 -6.77 31.74 14.39
CA GLU A 283 -7.71 30.75 13.86
C GLU A 283 -7.03 29.45 13.41
N GLN A 284 -5.70 29.37 13.55
CA GLN A 284 -4.85 28.24 13.15
C GLN A 284 -5.11 27.80 11.71
N THR A 285 -5.30 28.78 10.82
CA THR A 285 -5.58 28.56 9.39
C THR A 285 -4.50 27.74 8.70
N TYR A 286 -3.23 27.97 9.05
CA TYR A 286 -2.10 27.20 8.53
C TYR A 286 -2.16 25.73 8.92
N SER A 287 -2.36 25.44 10.21
CA SER A 287 -2.44 24.08 10.75
C SER A 287 -3.58 23.29 10.10
N LYS A 288 -4.73 23.94 9.88
CA LYS A 288 -5.87 23.36 9.17
C LYS A 288 -5.54 23.05 7.70
N ALA A 289 -4.84 23.96 7.01
CA ALA A 289 -4.50 23.79 5.60
C ALA A 289 -3.46 22.69 5.34
N ILE A 290 -2.49 22.48 6.25
CA ILE A 290 -1.47 21.42 6.09
C ILE A 290 -1.93 20.04 6.55
N ARG A 291 -2.97 19.96 7.38
CA ARG A 291 -3.44 18.70 7.97
C ARG A 291 -3.70 17.60 6.93
N PRO A 292 -4.34 17.85 5.78
CA PRO A 292 -4.51 16.82 4.76
C PRO A 292 -3.18 16.23 4.28
N LEU A 293 -2.13 17.05 4.13
CA LEU A 293 -0.79 16.57 3.75
C LEU A 293 -0.15 15.76 4.88
N ASP A 294 -0.22 16.24 6.11
CA ASP A 294 0.27 15.54 7.30
C ASP A 294 -0.38 14.14 7.45
N ASP A 295 -1.71 14.10 7.30
CA ASP A 295 -2.50 12.86 7.34
C ASP A 295 -2.12 11.92 6.17
N ALA A 296 -1.97 12.44 4.95
CA ALA A 296 -1.59 11.64 3.78
C ALA A 296 -0.19 11.03 3.92
N LEU A 297 0.79 11.80 4.38
CA LEU A 297 2.16 11.32 4.60
C LEU A 297 2.22 10.29 5.73
N THR A 298 1.47 10.52 6.81
CA THR A 298 1.41 9.59 7.95
C THR A 298 0.73 8.27 7.57
N ASN A 299 -0.42 8.34 6.90
CA ASN A 299 -1.19 7.16 6.52
C ASN A 299 -0.48 6.36 5.42
N GLY A 300 0.16 7.03 4.46
CA GLY A 300 0.91 6.40 3.38
C GLY A 300 2.37 6.12 3.68
N ARG A 301 2.86 6.39 4.90
CA ARG A 301 4.29 6.28 5.25
C ARG A 301 4.90 4.95 4.83
N ASP A 302 4.19 3.85 5.09
CA ASP A 302 4.68 2.48 4.85
C ASP A 302 4.06 1.85 3.59
N MET A 303 3.40 2.65 2.75
CA MET A 303 2.82 2.22 1.47
C MET A 303 3.72 2.72 0.34
N TYR A 304 4.05 1.86 -0.62
CA TYR A 304 4.94 2.26 -1.72
C TYR A 304 4.26 3.17 -2.74
N PHE A 305 2.93 3.11 -2.85
CA PHE A 305 2.17 3.68 -3.95
C PHE A 305 1.27 4.82 -3.45
N PHE A 306 1.39 5.99 -4.09
CA PHE A 306 0.43 7.09 -3.97
C PHE A 306 -0.27 7.31 -5.30
N ILE A 307 -1.52 7.76 -5.26
CA ILE A 307 -2.27 8.23 -6.42
C ILE A 307 -2.18 9.76 -6.46
N ILE A 308 -1.95 10.34 -7.63
CA ILE A 308 -1.96 11.79 -7.83
C ILE A 308 -3.13 12.19 -8.73
N LYS A 309 -3.87 13.26 -8.33
CA LYS A 309 -5.11 13.75 -8.97
C LYS A 309 -5.16 15.28 -9.03
#